data_AF-A0ABD6ES41-F1
#
_entry.id   AF-A0ABD6ES41-F1
#
_cell.length_a   1.000
_cell.length_b   1.000
_cell.length_c   1.000
_cell.angle_alpha   90.00
_cell.angle_beta   90.00
_cell.angle_gamma   90.00
#
_symmetry.space_group_name_H-M   'P 1'
#
loop_
_entity.id
_entity.type
_entity.pdbx_description
1 polymer ?
#
loop_
_entity_poly.entity_id
_entity_poly.type
_entity_poly.pdbx_seq_one_letter_code
_entity_poly.pdbx_strand_id
1 'polypeptide(L)'
;MRLAQTMYNGGRMLNSMVYDVIVVGGGHAGCEASAASARCGAQTLLLTHRMDKIGEMSCNPSFGGIGKGHLIREVDAMDGLCGRICDKSAITYNALNVGQGPAVLGLRAQIDRKLYKKHMQEVHFPYSRLMLSLFPFVLYER
;
A
#
# COMPACT_ATOMS: atom_id res chain seq x y z
N MET A 1 -3.69 10.24 -19.18
CA MET A 1 -4.45 11.36 -18.55
C MET A 1 -3.43 12.33 -17.96
N ARG A 2 -3.19 13.50 -18.58
CA ARG A 2 -2.22 14.50 -18.08
C ARG A 2 -2.83 15.26 -16.90
N LEU A 3 -2.54 14.86 -15.67
CA LEU A 3 -2.78 15.70 -14.51
C LEU A 3 -1.58 16.64 -14.35
N ALA A 4 -1.66 17.82 -14.96
CA ALA A 4 -0.74 18.91 -14.66
C ALA A 4 -1.12 19.47 -13.29
N GLN A 5 -0.36 19.16 -12.25
CA GLN A 5 -0.48 19.87 -10.97
C GLN A 5 0.00 21.31 -11.18
N THR A 6 -0.95 22.24 -11.30
CA THR A 6 -0.67 23.67 -11.32
C THR A 6 -0.45 24.14 -9.89
N MET A 7 0.77 23.99 -9.37
CA MET A 7 1.20 24.70 -8.16
C MET A 7 1.65 26.10 -8.57
N TYR A 8 0.79 27.09 -8.34
CA TYR A 8 1.07 28.50 -8.61
C TYR A 8 1.86 29.08 -7.43
N ASN A 9 3.17 29.20 -7.57
CA ASN A 9 4.02 29.93 -6.62
C ASN A 9 4.76 31.04 -7.36
N GLY A 10 4.30 32.29 -7.21
CA GLY A 10 5.02 33.49 -7.64
C GLY A 10 5.49 33.53 -9.10
N GLY A 11 4.63 33.18 -10.06
CA GLY A 11 4.90 33.44 -11.49
C GLY A 11 5.87 32.48 -12.20
N ARG A 12 6.31 31.39 -11.57
CA ARG A 12 7.02 30.30 -12.25
C ARG A 12 6.12 29.07 -12.37
N MET A 13 5.82 28.66 -13.60
CA MET A 13 5.27 27.32 -13.86
C MET A 13 6.27 26.28 -13.36
N LEU A 14 5.92 25.58 -12.28
CA LEU A 14 6.68 24.41 -11.84
C LEU A 14 6.55 23.32 -12.91
N ASN A 15 7.68 22.72 -13.24
CA ASN A 15 7.84 21.70 -14.27
C ASN A 15 6.70 20.66 -14.18
N SER A 16 5.95 20.44 -15.26
CA SER A 16 4.83 19.49 -15.26
C SER A 16 5.38 18.08 -15.02
N MET A 17 5.26 17.58 -13.79
CA MET A 17 5.59 16.20 -13.48
C MET A 17 4.53 15.31 -14.14
N VAL A 18 4.94 14.56 -15.16
CA VAL A 18 4.06 13.61 -15.85
C VAL A 18 4.21 12.28 -15.15
N TYR A 19 3.12 11.80 -14.55
CA TYR A 19 3.07 10.46 -13.96
C TYR A 19 2.48 9.47 -14.96
N ASP A 20 3.05 8.28 -15.02
CA ASP A 20 2.54 7.17 -15.83
C ASP A 20 1.35 6.49 -15.13
N VAL A 21 1.43 6.36 -13.80
CA VAL A 21 0.42 5.71 -12.97
C VAL A 21 0.08 6.59 -11.78
N ILE A 22 -1.21 6.80 -11.54
CA ILE A 22 -1.72 7.50 -10.36
C ILE A 22 -2.61 6.53 -9.59
N VAL A 23 -2.19 6.18 -8.37
CA VAL A 23 -2.95 5.34 -7.46
C VAL A 23 -3.66 6.23 -6.45
N VAL A 24 -4.99 6.13 -6.37
CA VAL A 24 -5.79 6.92 -5.45
C VAL A 24 -6.23 6.05 -4.26
N GLY A 25 -5.71 6.36 -3.08
CA GLY A 25 -6.01 5.72 -1.81
C GLY A 25 -4.86 4.87 -1.26
N GLY A 26 -4.38 5.21 -0.06
CA GLY A 26 -3.30 4.49 0.64
C GLY A 26 -3.72 3.25 1.43
N GLY A 27 -4.76 2.54 0.98
CA GLY A 27 -5.18 1.27 1.59
C GLY A 27 -4.27 0.09 1.18
N HIS A 28 -4.54 -1.12 1.68
CA HIS A 28 -3.75 -2.32 1.36
C HIS A 28 -3.61 -2.56 -0.15
N ALA A 29 -4.70 -2.43 -0.91
CA ALA A 29 -4.68 -2.57 -2.36
C ALA A 29 -3.90 -1.46 -3.06
N GLY A 30 -4.04 -0.20 -2.62
CA GLY A 30 -3.31 0.92 -3.20
C GLY A 30 -1.82 0.87 -2.91
N CYS A 31 -1.44 0.36 -1.73
CA CYS A 31 -0.05 0.09 -1.39
C CYS A 31 0.58 -0.90 -2.37
N GLU A 32 -0.06 -2.06 -2.56
CA GLU A 32 0.41 -3.06 -3.53
C GLU A 32 0.43 -2.55 -4.97
N ALA A 33 -0.61 -1.85 -5.40
CA ALA A 33 -0.70 -1.29 -6.74
C ALA A 33 0.43 -0.28 -7.00
N SER A 34 0.69 0.61 -6.04
CA SER A 34 1.72 1.64 -6.17
C SER A 34 3.13 1.04 -6.17
N ALA A 35 3.36 0.03 -5.34
CA ALA A 35 4.63 -0.68 -5.29
C ALA A 35 4.86 -1.51 -6.56
N ALA A 36 3.82 -2.18 -7.08
CA ALA A 36 3.90 -2.94 -8.32
C ALA A 36 4.23 -2.03 -9.52
N SER A 37 3.52 -0.90 -9.68
CA SER A 37 3.78 0.01 -10.79
C SER A 37 5.17 0.66 -10.69
N ALA A 38 5.62 1.01 -9.48
CA ALA A 38 6.96 1.54 -9.25
C ALA A 38 8.05 0.49 -9.56
N ARG A 39 7.85 -0.78 -9.18
CA ARG A 39 8.77 -1.89 -9.54
C ARG A 39 8.84 -2.13 -11.04
N CYS A 40 7.75 -1.92 -11.77
CA CYS A 40 7.74 -1.97 -13.23
C CYS A 40 8.44 -0.76 -13.90
N GLY A 41 8.99 0.19 -13.13
CA GLY A 41 9.71 1.35 -13.63
C GLY A 41 8.81 2.55 -13.98
N ALA A 42 7.50 2.48 -13.71
CA ALA A 42 6.57 3.55 -14.01
C ALA A 42 6.71 4.70 -13.00
N GLN A 43 6.65 5.95 -13.49
CA GLN A 43 6.55 7.12 -12.62
C GLN A 43 5.20 7.10 -11.90
N THR A 44 5.22 6.61 -10.67
CA THR A 44 4.01 6.34 -9.89
C THR A 44 3.77 7.42 -8.84
N LEU A 45 2.55 7.96 -8.81
CA LEU A 45 2.05 8.81 -7.74
C LEU A 45 1.04 8.03 -6.89
N LEU A 46 1.31 7.87 -5.59
CA LEU A 46 0.32 7.43 -4.62
C LEU A 46 -0.32 8.67 -3.97
N LEU A 47 -1.60 8.90 -4.26
CA LEU A 47 -2.39 9.97 -3.67
C LEU A 47 -3.22 9.41 -2.51
N THR A 48 -3.08 9.96 -1.32
CA THR A 48 -3.93 9.62 -0.17
C THR A 48 -4.34 10.87 0.60
N HIS A 49 -5.53 10.85 1.16
CA HIS A 49 -6.05 11.91 2.03
C HIS A 49 -5.30 11.98 3.37
N ARG A 50 -4.71 10.86 3.82
CA ARG A 50 -3.98 10.75 5.08
C ARG A 50 -2.80 9.79 4.95
N MET A 51 -1.60 10.33 5.11
CA MET A 51 -0.34 9.58 5.06
C MET A 51 -0.16 8.70 6.30
N ASP A 52 -0.61 9.21 7.45
CA ASP A 52 -0.61 8.50 8.71
C ASP A 52 -1.52 7.26 8.69
N LYS A 53 -2.37 7.08 7.68
CA LYS A 53 -3.26 5.91 7.58
C LYS A 53 -2.78 4.81 6.63
N ILE A 54 -1.65 5.02 5.96
CA ILE A 54 -1.04 3.99 5.13
C ILE A 54 -0.70 2.77 6.00
N GLY A 55 -1.16 1.59 5.61
CA GLY A 55 -0.98 0.36 6.37
C GLY A 55 -1.87 0.23 7.62
N GLU A 56 -2.93 1.02 7.75
CA GLU A 56 -3.90 0.85 8.84
C GLU A 56 -4.74 -0.42 8.64
N MET A 57 -4.72 -1.31 9.63
CA MET A 57 -5.59 -2.48 9.70
C MET A 57 -6.92 -2.10 10.37
N SER A 58 -8.00 -2.01 9.60
CA SER A 58 -9.33 -1.58 10.08
C SER A 58 -10.12 -2.69 10.80
N CYS A 59 -9.94 -3.95 10.38
CA CYS A 59 -10.66 -5.10 10.92
C CYS A 59 -9.84 -5.82 12.00
N ASN A 60 -9.67 -7.15 11.84
CA ASN A 60 -8.87 -7.96 12.74
C ASN A 60 -7.38 -7.84 12.40
N PRO A 61 -6.50 -7.78 13.41
CA PRO A 61 -5.06 -7.72 13.23
C PRO A 61 -4.49 -9.09 12.83
N SER A 62 -5.08 -9.73 11.82
CA SER A 62 -4.67 -11.04 11.34
C SER A 62 -4.66 -11.09 9.83
N PHE A 63 -3.60 -11.65 9.27
CA PHE A 63 -3.47 -11.91 7.86
C PHE A 63 -3.57 -13.42 7.58
N GLY A 64 -4.14 -13.77 6.43
CA GLY A 64 -4.31 -15.15 6.01
C GLY A 64 -5.57 -15.83 6.55
N GLY A 65 -5.47 -17.14 6.77
CA GLY A 65 -6.59 -18.05 6.97
C GLY A 65 -6.89 -18.88 5.72
N ILE A 66 -7.99 -19.63 5.75
CA ILE A 66 -8.41 -20.42 4.58
C ILE A 66 -8.73 -19.46 3.42
N GLY A 67 -8.19 -19.75 2.23
CA GLY A 67 -8.31 -18.90 1.04
C GLY A 67 -7.38 -17.68 1.08
N LYS A 68 -7.52 -16.80 2.08
CA LYS A 68 -6.69 -15.58 2.20
C LYS A 68 -5.19 -15.89 2.32
N GLY A 69 -4.82 -17.00 2.95
CA GLY A 69 -3.43 -17.45 3.03
C GLY A 69 -2.83 -17.76 1.66
N HIS A 70 -3.61 -18.35 0.74
CA HIS A 70 -3.19 -18.58 -0.64
C HIS A 70 -2.99 -17.26 -1.39
N LEU A 71 -3.97 -16.34 -1.29
CA LEU A 71 -3.86 -15.02 -1.93
C LEU A 71 -2.63 -14.24 -1.47
N ILE A 72 -2.29 -14.30 -0.18
CA ILE A 72 -1.09 -13.63 0.33
C ILE A 72 0.17 -14.28 -0.25
N ARG A 73 0.20 -15.60 -0.39
CA ARG A 73 1.34 -16.31 -1.01
C ARG A 73 1.46 -16.04 -2.50
N GLU A 74 0.36 -15.91 -3.22
CA GLU A 74 0.33 -15.49 -4.61
C GLU A 74 0.88 -14.06 -4.77
N VAL A 75 0.41 -13.13 -3.93
CA VAL A 75 0.91 -11.74 -3.90
C VAL A 75 2.41 -11.71 -3.56
N ASP A 76 2.85 -12.49 -2.58
CA ASP A 76 4.27 -12.60 -2.19
C ASP A 76 5.14 -13.15 -3.34
N ALA A 77 4.65 -14.17 -4.06
CA ALA A 77 5.32 -14.71 -5.24
C ALA A 77 5.44 -13.67 -6.38
N MET A 78 4.50 -12.72 -6.46
CA MET A 78 4.56 -11.57 -7.37
C MET A 78 5.39 -10.39 -6.82
N ASP A 79 6.25 -10.65 -5.83
CA ASP A 79 7.06 -9.67 -5.11
C ASP A 79 6.22 -8.58 -4.44
N GLY A 80 5.02 -8.93 -3.97
CA GLY A 80 4.16 -8.06 -3.18
C GLY A 80 4.80 -7.62 -1.86
N LEU A 81 4.20 -6.62 -1.24
CA LEU A 81 4.69 -6.07 0.03
C LEU A 81 4.08 -6.78 1.24
N CYS A 82 2.84 -7.26 1.10
CA CYS A 82 2.02 -7.77 2.20
C CYS A 82 2.70 -8.93 2.93
N GLY A 83 3.25 -9.92 2.22
CA GLY A 83 3.94 -11.07 2.82
C GLY A 83 5.12 -10.63 3.69
N ARG A 84 6.07 -9.91 3.08
CA ARG A 84 7.27 -9.39 3.76
C ARG A 84 6.96 -8.50 4.98
N ILE A 85 5.93 -7.66 4.90
CA ILE A 85 5.56 -6.76 6.01
C ILE A 85 4.84 -7.53 7.11
N CYS A 86 4.01 -8.52 6.75
CA CYS A 86 3.43 -9.45 7.72
C CYS A 86 4.55 -10.16 8.48
N ASP A 87 5.58 -10.63 7.80
CA ASP A 87 6.66 -11.38 8.43
C ASP A 87 7.43 -10.56 9.47
N LYS A 88 7.66 -9.27 9.20
CA LYS A 88 8.30 -8.32 10.14
C LYS A 88 7.41 -7.94 11.33
N SER A 89 6.11 -8.14 11.20
CA SER A 89 5.11 -7.63 12.15
C SER A 89 4.35 -8.76 12.85
N ALA A 90 4.70 -10.01 12.58
CA ALA A 90 3.98 -11.17 13.09
C ALA A 90 4.30 -11.41 14.58
N ILE A 91 3.24 -11.64 15.33
CA ILE A 91 3.28 -12.05 16.74
C ILE A 91 3.22 -13.57 16.83
N THR A 92 2.31 -14.19 16.08
CA THR A 92 2.14 -15.66 16.05
C THR A 92 1.75 -16.14 14.66
N TYR A 93 2.17 -17.35 14.31
CA TYR A 93 1.77 -18.07 13.10
C TYR A 93 0.99 -19.32 13.45
N ASN A 94 -0.09 -19.57 12.71
CA ASN A 94 -0.91 -20.76 12.82
C ASN A 94 -1.20 -21.30 11.42
N ALA A 95 -1.16 -22.62 11.29
CA ALA A 95 -1.62 -23.32 10.10
C ALA A 95 -2.97 -23.96 10.38
N LEU A 96 -3.99 -23.59 9.61
CA LEU A 96 -5.33 -24.20 9.65
C LEU A 96 -5.37 -25.41 8.70
N ASN A 97 -6.12 -26.45 9.05
CA ASN A 97 -6.33 -27.65 8.22
C ASN A 97 -5.07 -28.47 7.89
N VAL A 98 -4.06 -28.49 8.78
CA VAL A 98 -2.78 -29.20 8.56
C VAL A 98 -2.95 -30.69 8.20
N GLY A 99 -3.98 -31.36 8.72
CA GLY A 99 -4.25 -32.78 8.47
C GLY A 99 -5.20 -33.08 7.30
N GLN A 100 -5.75 -32.07 6.61
CA GLN A 100 -6.76 -32.26 5.56
C GLN A 100 -6.19 -32.17 4.13
N GLY A 101 -4.87 -32.11 4.01
CA GLY A 101 -4.14 -32.04 2.74
C GLY A 101 -3.72 -30.62 2.34
N PRO A 102 -2.75 -30.50 1.42
CA PRO A 102 -2.10 -29.23 1.10
C PRO A 102 -3.03 -28.20 0.44
N ALA A 103 -3.99 -28.65 -0.37
CA ALA A 103 -4.91 -27.77 -1.10
C ALA A 103 -5.84 -26.94 -0.18
N VAL A 104 -6.11 -27.41 1.05
CA VAL A 104 -7.00 -26.75 2.00
C VAL A 104 -6.25 -26.10 3.17
N LEU A 105 -4.91 -26.10 3.13
CA LEU A 105 -4.05 -25.52 4.14
C LEU A 105 -4.27 -24.00 4.22
N GLY A 106 -4.58 -23.49 5.41
CA GLY A 106 -4.83 -22.07 5.64
C GLY A 106 -3.77 -21.44 6.53
N LEU A 107 -2.70 -20.89 5.95
CA LEU A 107 -1.69 -20.15 6.71
C LEU A 107 -2.27 -18.84 7.25
N ARG A 108 -2.12 -18.59 8.55
CA ARG A 108 -2.63 -17.40 9.24
C ARG A 108 -1.58 -16.84 10.19
N ALA A 109 -1.40 -15.54 10.18
CA ALA A 109 -0.56 -14.82 11.14
C ALA A 109 -1.39 -13.80 11.92
N GLN A 110 -1.11 -13.66 13.23
CA GLN A 110 -1.54 -12.51 14.02
C GLN A 110 -0.44 -11.46 13.95
N ILE A 111 -0.84 -10.22 13.71
CA ILE A 111 0.05 -9.12 13.35
C ILE A 111 -0.06 -7.98 14.36
N ASP A 112 1.07 -7.41 14.75
CA ASP A 112 1.09 -6.15 15.49
C ASP A 112 0.72 -4.98 14.56
N ARG A 113 -0.38 -4.28 14.88
CA ARG A 113 -0.90 -3.17 14.07
C ARG A 113 0.12 -2.03 13.93
N LYS A 114 0.86 -1.72 14.99
CA LYS A 114 1.81 -0.60 15.01
C LYS A 114 3.04 -0.95 14.16
N LEU A 115 3.56 -2.17 14.29
CA LEU A 115 4.69 -2.62 13.48
C LEU A 115 4.33 -2.73 12.00
N TYR A 116 3.15 -3.29 11.69
CA TYR A 116 2.70 -3.41 10.30
C TYR A 116 2.59 -2.05 9.62
N LYS A 117 1.93 -1.11 10.29
CA LYS A 117 1.79 0.27 9.82
C LYS A 117 3.15 0.92 9.62
N LYS A 118 4.05 0.82 10.59
CA LYS A 118 5.41 1.37 10.53
C LYS A 118 6.17 0.83 9.31
N HIS A 119 6.23 -0.49 9.17
CA HIS A 119 6.97 -1.11 8.07
C HIS A 119 6.34 -0.86 6.69
N MET A 120 5.01 -0.77 6.59
CA MET A 120 4.34 -0.38 5.35
C MET A 120 4.70 1.04 4.91
N GLN A 121 4.75 1.97 5.87
CA GLN A 121 5.14 3.37 5.61
C GLN A 121 6.63 3.49 5.24
N GLU A 122 7.51 2.78 5.93
CA GLU A 122 8.95 2.74 5.64
C GLU A 122 9.23 2.24 4.21
N VAL A 123 8.53 1.18 3.78
CA VAL A 123 8.69 0.59 2.46
C VAL A 123 8.18 1.52 1.35
N HIS A 124 7.14 2.32 1.59
CA HIS A 124 6.62 3.24 0.56
C HIS A 124 7.50 4.46 0.32
N PHE A 125 8.25 4.91 1.33
CA PHE A 125 9.12 6.08 1.23
C PHE A 125 10.09 6.05 0.03
N PRO A 126 10.76 4.94 -0.32
CA PRO A 126 11.62 4.85 -1.51
C PRO A 126 10.87 4.75 -2.85
N TYR A 127 9.66 4.16 -2.90
CA TYR A 127 8.93 3.97 -4.17
C TYR A 127 8.21 5.23 -4.64
N SER A 128 7.89 6.13 -3.72
CA SER A 128 7.03 7.24 -4.01
C SER A 128 7.82 8.53 -4.08
N ARG A 129 7.89 9.13 -5.28
CA ARG A 129 8.17 10.55 -5.45
C ARG A 129 6.91 11.30 -4.98
N LEU A 130 6.71 11.30 -3.66
CA LEU A 130 5.50 11.73 -2.98
C LEU A 130 5.30 13.22 -3.19
N MET A 131 4.38 13.55 -4.09
CA MET A 131 3.80 14.87 -4.14
C MET A 131 2.53 14.88 -3.31
N LEU A 132 2.65 15.39 -2.09
CA LEU A 132 1.53 15.77 -1.24
C LEU A 132 0.69 16.81 -1.98
N SER A 133 -0.45 16.42 -2.54
CA SER A 133 -1.61 17.30 -2.43
C SER A 133 -2.31 16.91 -1.14
N LEU A 134 -1.85 17.49 -0.03
CA LEU A 134 -2.83 18.07 0.88
C LEU A 134 -3.65 18.98 -0.03
N PHE A 135 -4.79 18.52 -0.52
CA PHE A 135 -5.84 19.46 -0.82
C PHE A 135 -6.22 19.97 0.57
N PRO A 136 -5.84 21.18 1.00
CA PRO A 136 -6.88 21.93 1.66
C PRO A 136 -7.97 21.99 0.60
N PHE A 137 -9.11 21.39 0.90
CA PHE A 137 -10.34 21.70 0.20
C PHE A 137 -10.61 23.18 0.53
N VAL A 138 -9.81 24.09 -0.02
CA VAL A 138 -10.20 25.49 -0.19
C VAL A 138 -11.20 25.40 -1.33
N LEU A 139 -12.46 25.17 -0.94
CA LEU A 139 -13.56 25.75 -1.66
C LEU A 139 -13.27 27.26 -1.75
N TYR A 140 -12.61 27.68 -2.83
CA TYR A 140 -12.69 29.05 -3.28
C TYR A 140 -13.92 29.12 -4.19
N GLU A 141 -15.03 29.53 -3.56
CA GLU A 141 -16.25 30.13 -4.12
C GLU A 141 -17.00 29.38 -5.24
N ARG A 142 -18.20 28.88 -4.90
CA ARG A 142 -19.38 29.75 -4.81
C ARG A 142 -20.22 29.41 -3.58
#